data_AF-A0A932CN70-F1
#
_entry.id   AF-A0A932CN70-F1
#
_cell.length_a   1.000
_cell.length_b   1.000
_cell.length_c   1.000
_cell.angle_alpha   90.00
_cell.angle_beta   90.00
_cell.angle_gamma   90.00
#
_symmetry.space_group_name_H-M   'P 1'
#
loop_
_entity.id
_entity.type
_entity.pdbx_description
1 polymer ?
#
loop_
_entity_poly.entity_id
_entity_poly.type
_entity_poly.pdbx_seq_one_letter_code
_entity_poly.pdbx_strand_id
1 'polypeptide(L)'
;MKDYFLYTDRSGDPPQHQEIEMEVRDQDTMEKIRVRAIVSCSHADLPQADNLWLRDERAYRNTRPDNPWAIQILQEIQEEVEEVQVKPRAPIPLSRRKGDLLKTLIEERTKDKGKG
;
A
#
# COMPACT_ATOMS: atom_id res chain seq x y z
N MET A 1 6.99 -9.70 23.30
CA MET A 1 5.69 -9.29 22.75
C MET A 1 5.99 -8.11 21.85
N LYS A 2 5.79 -8.30 20.55
CA LYS A 2 5.93 -7.28 19.53
C LYS A 2 4.56 -6.64 19.26
N ASP A 3 4.60 -5.46 18.66
CA ASP A 3 3.42 -4.76 18.19
C ASP A 3 3.43 -4.72 16.66
N TYR A 4 2.29 -5.06 16.06
CA TYR A 4 2.08 -5.02 14.61
C TYR A 4 0.89 -4.14 14.26
N PHE A 5 0.95 -3.45 13.13
CA PHE A 5 -0.17 -2.74 12.54
C PHE A 5 -0.74 -3.53 11.36
N LEU A 6 -2.07 -3.70 11.35
CA LEU A 6 -2.81 -4.12 10.18
C LEU A 6 -3.67 -2.95 9.70
N TYR A 7 -3.41 -2.50 8.49
CA TYR A 7 -4.17 -1.45 7.85
C TYR A 7 -5.35 -2.06 7.09
N THR A 8 -6.56 -1.64 7.40
CA THR A 8 -7.79 -2.12 6.74
C THR A 8 -8.54 -0.97 6.07
N ASP A 9 -8.99 -1.20 4.85
CA ASP A 9 -9.82 -0.28 4.06
C ASP A 9 -11.31 -0.43 4.38
N ARG A 10 -11.69 -1.55 4.99
CA ARG A 10 -13.06 -1.91 5.37
C ARG A 10 -13.19 -1.97 6.87
N SER A 11 -14.34 -1.52 7.37
CA SER A 11 -14.78 -1.62 8.77
C SER A 11 -15.09 -3.05 9.22
N GLY A 12 -14.55 -4.07 8.54
CA GLY A 12 -14.75 -5.47 8.85
C GLY A 12 -13.58 -6.00 9.68
N ASP A 13 -13.90 -6.68 10.77
CA ASP A 13 -12.93 -7.43 11.56
C ASP A 13 -12.31 -8.57 10.72
N PRO A 14 -11.01 -8.86 10.86
CA PRO A 14 -10.40 -9.98 10.13
C PRO A 14 -10.94 -11.34 10.65
N PRO A 15 -10.90 -12.40 9.82
CA PRO A 15 -11.31 -13.75 10.23
C PRO A 15 -10.54 -14.21 11.47
N GLN A 16 -11.28 -14.58 12.53
CA GLN A 16 -10.69 -15.03 13.79
C GLN A 16 -10.43 -16.53 13.80
N HIS A 17 -9.38 -16.95 14.51
CA HIS A 17 -9.01 -18.36 14.74
C HIS A 17 -8.78 -19.17 13.46
N GLN A 18 -8.48 -18.49 12.34
CA GLN A 18 -8.19 -19.09 11.05
C GLN A 18 -6.81 -18.66 10.59
N GLU A 19 -6.13 -19.55 9.86
CA GLU A 19 -4.91 -19.19 9.16
C GLU A 19 -5.23 -18.28 7.99
N ILE A 20 -4.67 -17.09 8.01
CA ILE A 20 -4.84 -16.10 6.96
C ILE A 20 -3.49 -15.51 6.58
N GLU A 21 -3.32 -15.26 5.29
CA GLU A 21 -2.19 -14.50 4.78
C GLU A 21 -2.56 -13.01 4.80
N MET A 22 -1.69 -12.19 5.40
CA MET A 22 -1.90 -10.75 5.49
C MET A 22 -0.57 -10.00 5.44
N GLU A 23 -0.64 -8.72 5.08
CA GLU A 23 0.48 -7.79 5.22
C GLU A 23 0.32 -7.05 6.55
N VAL A 24 1.30 -7.19 7.42
CA VAL A 24 1.40 -6.44 8.67
C VAL A 24 2.61 -5.52 8.62
N ARG A 25 2.59 -4.47 9.44
CA ARG A 25 3.74 -3.59 9.64
C ARG A 25 4.26 -3.74 11.05
N ASP A 26 5.54 -4.05 11.21
CA ASP A 26 6.21 -4.05 12.52
C ASP A 26 6.24 -2.61 13.06
N GLN A 27 5.80 -2.41 14.30
CA GLN A 27 5.72 -1.07 14.91
C GLN A 27 7.11 -0.47 15.18
N ASP A 28 8.12 -1.29 15.47
CA ASP A 28 9.45 -0.83 15.82
C ASP A 28 10.28 -0.50 14.58
N THR A 29 10.23 -1.36 13.55
CA THR A 29 11.01 -1.17 12.31
C THR A 29 10.26 -0.41 11.23
N MET A 30 8.93 -0.31 11.33
CA MET A 30 8.02 0.21 10.29
C MET A 30 8.07 -0.58 8.96
N GLU A 31 8.73 -1.73 8.93
CA GLU A 31 8.80 -2.60 7.76
C GLU A 31 7.47 -3.31 7.52
N LYS A 32 7.12 -3.45 6.24
CA LYS A 32 5.97 -4.25 5.82
C LYS A 32 6.43 -5.70 5.67
N ILE A 33 5.73 -6.61 6.32
CA ILE A 33 6.02 -8.03 6.32
C ILE A 33 4.75 -8.76 5.93
N ARG A 34 4.86 -9.61 4.91
CA ARG A 34 3.77 -10.50 4.52
C ARG A 34 3.88 -11.77 5.35
N VAL A 35 2.82 -12.13 6.05
CA VAL A 35 2.83 -13.23 7.01
C VAL A 35 1.63 -14.13 6.82
N ARG A 36 1.82 -15.42 7.11
CA ARG A 36 0.73 -16.34 7.43
C ARG A 36 0.57 -16.34 8.95
N ALA A 37 -0.60 -15.94 9.43
CA ALA A 37 -0.84 -15.77 10.84
C ALA A 37 -2.25 -16.22 11.25
N ILE A 38 -2.42 -16.48 12.54
CA ILE A 38 -3.73 -16.65 13.18
C ILE A 38 -3.99 -15.40 14.01
N VAL A 39 -5.21 -14.86 13.93
CA VAL A 39 -5.60 -13.69 14.72
C VAL A 39 -6.78 -13.99 15.63
N SER A 40 -6.84 -13.34 16.78
CA SER A 40 -8.00 -13.34 17.68
C SER A 40 -8.24 -11.94 18.24
N CYS A 41 -9.50 -11.62 18.55
CA CYS A 41 -9.84 -10.41 19.30
C CYS A 41 -9.48 -10.50 20.79
N SER A 42 -9.04 -11.66 21.27
CA SER A 42 -8.71 -11.95 22.66
C SER A 42 -7.34 -12.62 22.77
N HIS A 43 -6.46 -12.05 23.60
CA HIS A 43 -5.18 -12.66 23.96
C HIS A 43 -5.32 -13.95 24.78
N ALA A 44 -6.47 -14.17 25.43
CA ALA A 44 -6.70 -15.41 26.18
C ALA A 44 -6.75 -16.64 25.26
N ASP A 45 -7.12 -16.45 23.99
CA ASP A 45 -7.20 -17.54 23.02
C ASP A 45 -5.82 -17.91 22.46
N LEU A 46 -4.86 -16.97 22.52
CA LEU A 46 -3.51 -17.11 21.96
C LEU A 46 -2.48 -16.61 23.00
N PRO A 47 -2.11 -17.43 23.99
CA PRO A 47 -1.29 -17.01 25.13
C PRO A 47 0.16 -16.64 24.79
N GLN A 48 0.62 -16.91 23.57
CA GLN A 48 1.95 -16.55 23.08
C GLN A 48 1.90 -15.59 21.87
N ALA A 49 0.74 -15.01 21.59
CA ALA A 49 0.59 -14.06 20.50
C ALA A 49 1.21 -12.70 20.83
N ASP A 50 1.58 -12.01 19.77
CA ASP A 50 1.97 -10.61 19.75
C ASP A 50 0.72 -9.72 19.59
N ASN A 51 0.88 -8.41 19.78
CA ASN A 51 -0.22 -7.46 19.64
C ASN A 51 -0.44 -7.08 18.18
N LEU A 52 -1.69 -7.01 17.77
CA LEU A 52 -2.14 -6.55 16.47
C LEU A 52 -3.09 -5.36 16.61
N TRP A 53 -2.65 -4.23 16.08
CA TRP A 53 -3.38 -2.99 16.05
C TRP A 53 -4.05 -2.82 14.71
N LEU A 54 -5.38 -2.94 14.70
CA LEU A 54 -6.18 -2.62 13.51
C LEU A 54 -6.24 -1.11 13.33
N ARG A 55 -5.79 -0.63 12.17
CA ARG A 55 -5.79 0.79 11.79
C ARG A 55 -6.64 1.01 10.56
N ASP A 56 -7.47 2.03 10.63
CA ASP A 56 -8.17 2.56 9.46
C ASP A 56 -7.19 3.37 8.62
N GLU A 57 -6.99 3.00 7.35
CA GLU A 57 -6.08 3.71 6.43
C GLU A 57 -6.47 5.17 6.18
N ARG A 58 -7.78 5.47 6.24
CA ARG A 58 -8.32 6.81 5.95
C ARG A 58 -8.27 7.70 7.18
N ALA A 59 -8.59 7.13 8.35
CA ALA A 59 -8.67 7.89 9.59
C ALA A 59 -7.36 7.90 10.40
N TYR A 60 -6.39 7.03 10.07
CA TYR A 60 -5.15 6.83 10.83
C TYR A 60 -5.38 6.62 12.34
N ARG A 61 -6.52 6.03 12.71
CA ARG A 61 -6.91 5.75 14.09
C ARG A 61 -6.98 4.25 14.30
N ASN A 62 -6.61 3.83 15.51
CA ASN A 62 -6.83 2.46 15.94
C ASN A 62 -8.34 2.23 16.11
N THR A 63 -8.87 1.16 15.52
CA THR A 63 -10.28 0.80 15.66
C THR A 63 -10.60 0.34 17.08
N ARG A 64 -9.60 -0.20 17.80
CA ARG A 64 -9.67 -0.59 19.22
C ARG A 64 -8.39 -0.14 19.94
N PRO A 65 -8.35 1.09 20.51
CA PRO A 65 -7.13 1.62 21.12
C PRO A 65 -6.78 0.97 22.47
N ASP A 66 -7.75 0.43 23.19
CA ASP A 66 -7.54 -0.12 24.54
C ASP A 66 -7.43 -1.65 24.58
N ASN A 67 -7.75 -2.32 23.47
CA ASN A 67 -7.73 -3.78 23.39
C ASN A 67 -7.20 -4.22 22.02
N PRO A 68 -5.87 -4.36 21.87
CA PRO A 68 -5.28 -4.87 20.66
C PRO A 68 -5.71 -6.32 20.42
N TRP A 69 -5.76 -6.69 19.16
CA TRP A 69 -5.95 -8.08 18.77
C TRP A 69 -4.68 -8.87 19.07
N ALA A 70 -4.82 -10.19 19.17
CA ALA A 70 -3.71 -11.12 19.28
C ALA A 70 -3.36 -11.62 17.87
N ILE A 71 -2.08 -11.62 17.51
CA ILE A 71 -1.55 -12.22 16.29
C ILE A 71 -0.48 -13.25 16.62
N GLN A 72 -0.62 -14.45 16.05
CA GLN A 72 0.42 -15.47 16.08
C GLN A 72 0.92 -15.69 14.66
N ILE A 73 2.14 -15.23 14.38
CA ILE A 73 2.81 -15.43 13.09
C ILE A 73 3.28 -16.88 13.02
N LEU A 74 2.78 -17.60 12.01
CA LEU A 74 3.19 -18.97 11.72
C LEU A 74 4.38 -18.99 10.74
N GLN A 75 4.38 -18.07 9.76
CA GLN A 75 5.40 -18.00 8.73
C GLN A 75 5.50 -16.59 8.14
N GLU A 76 6.72 -16.10 7.95
CA GLU A 76 7.00 -14.90 7.14
C GLU A 76 7.22 -15.28 5.67
N ILE A 77 6.55 -14.56 4.77
CA ILE A 77 6.62 -14.74 3.31
C ILE A 77 7.53 -13.65 2.75
N GLN A 78 8.72 -14.02 2.29
CA GLN A 78 9.65 -13.08 1.65
C GLN A 78 9.18 -12.80 0.22
N GLU A 79 8.86 -11.53 -0.09
CA GLU A 79 8.63 -11.11 -1.48
C GLU A 79 9.98 -10.95 -2.19
N GLU A 80 10.13 -11.67 -3.31
CA GLU A 80 11.31 -11.62 -4.17
C GLU A 80 11.34 -10.25 -4.88
N VAL A 81 12.31 -9.40 -4.53
CA VAL A 81 12.42 -8.05 -5.08
C VAL A 81 12.85 -8.15 -6.54
N GLU A 82 11.90 -8.06 -7.46
CA GLU A 82 12.18 -8.01 -8.89
C GLU A 82 12.73 -6.61 -9.24
N GLU A 83 14.02 -6.52 -9.58
CA GLU A 83 14.63 -5.27 -10.03
C GLU A 83 14.02 -4.84 -11.38
N VAL A 84 13.04 -3.94 -11.34
CA VAL A 84 12.46 -3.36 -12.55
C VAL A 84 13.47 -2.38 -13.16
N GLN A 85 14.14 -2.80 -14.23
CA GLN A 85 14.97 -1.90 -15.05
C GLN A 85 14.09 -0.82 -15.71
N VAL A 86 14.01 0.35 -15.07
CA VAL A 86 13.32 1.50 -15.64
C VAL A 86 14.19 2.07 -16.76
N LYS A 87 13.76 1.94 -18.03
CA LYS A 87 14.41 2.68 -19.12
C LYS A 87 14.27 4.18 -18.83
N PRO A 88 15.36 4.94 -18.66
CA PRO A 88 15.25 6.37 -18.44
C PRO A 88 14.50 6.99 -19.63
N ARG A 89 13.37 7.66 -19.36
CA ARG A 89 12.70 8.49 -20.37
C ARG A 89 13.70 9.58 -20.75
N ALA A 90 14.30 9.45 -21.93
CA ALA A 90 15.21 10.46 -22.44
C ALA A 90 14.51 11.84 -22.38
N PRO A 91 15.15 12.87 -21.81
CA PRO A 91 14.57 14.19 -21.74
C PRO A 91 14.28 14.66 -23.16
N ILE A 92 13.02 15.01 -23.44
CA ILE A 92 12.61 15.51 -24.75
C ILE A 92 13.41 16.81 -24.99
N PRO A 93 14.24 16.87 -26.04
CA PRO A 93 15.05 18.05 -26.32
C PRO A 93 14.18 19.29 -26.50
N LEU A 94 14.65 20.44 -26.02
CA LEU A 94 13.96 21.74 -26.15
C LEU A 94 13.60 22.08 -27.60
N SER A 95 14.41 21.65 -28.56
CA SER A 95 14.15 21.81 -29.99
C SER A 95 12.87 21.08 -30.44
N ARG A 96 12.65 19.85 -29.95
CA ARG A 96 11.47 19.04 -30.28
C ARG A 96 10.21 19.63 -29.64
N ARG A 97 10.30 20.09 -28.38
CA ARG A 97 9.21 20.81 -27.70
C ARG A 97 8.77 22.07 -28.43
N LYS A 98 9.71 22.87 -28.94
CA LYS A 98 9.41 24.09 -29.70
C LYS A 98 8.78 23.76 -31.06
N GLY A 99 9.25 22.70 -31.72
CA GLY A 99 8.68 22.22 -32.98
C GLY A 99 7.22 21.77 -32.83
N ASP A 100 6.92 21.00 -31.78
CA ASP A 100 5.56 20.52 -31.52
C ASP A 100 4.60 21.68 -31.22
N LEU A 101 5.04 22.68 -30.44
CA LEU A 101 4.29 23.91 -30.15
C LEU A 101 3.99 24.74 -31.41
N LEU A 102 4.99 24.93 -32.27
CA LEU A 102 4.80 25.66 -33.54
C LEU A 102 3.82 24.92 -34.45
N LYS A 103 3.90 23.59 -34.47
CA LYS A 103 2.99 22.77 -35.27
C LYS A 103 1.55 22.91 -34.79
N THR A 104 1.31 22.89 -33.47
CA THR A 104 -0.02 23.12 -32.90
C THR A 104 -0.56 24.51 -33.26
N LEU A 105 0.26 25.55 -33.14
CA LEU A 105 -0.13 26.93 -33.47
C LEU A 105 -0.43 27.13 -34.96
N ILE A 106 0.27 26.43 -35.86
CA ILE A 106 0.01 26.48 -37.31
C ILE A 106 -1.27 25.72 -37.68
N GLU A 107 -1.53 24.57 -37.04
CA GLU A 107 -2.75 23.77 -37.25
C GLU A 107 -4.00 24.51 -36.78
N GLU A 108 -3.94 25.24 -35.66
CA GLU A 108 -5.05 26.11 -35.21
C GLU A 108 -5.32 27.24 -36.21
N ARG A 109 -4.27 27.89 -36.71
CA ARG A 109 -4.39 29.04 -37.64
C ARG A 109 -4.90 28.65 -39.02
N THR A 110 -4.63 27.43 -39.47
CA THR A 110 -5.15 26.90 -40.75
C THR A 110 -6.59 26.41 -40.62
N LYS A 111 -6.99 25.86 -39.46
CA LYS A 111 -8.41 25.56 -39.15
C LYS A 111 -9.29 26.80 -39.10
N ASP A 112 -8.80 27.92 -38.55
CA ASP A 112 -9.56 29.17 -38.51
C ASP A 112 -9.71 29.84 -39.87
N LYS A 113 -8.76 29.64 -40.80
CA LYS A 113 -8.83 30.19 -42.16
C LYS A 113 -9.65 29.33 -43.15
N GLY A 114 -10.01 28.09 -42.79
CA GLY A 114 -10.80 27.18 -43.63
C GLY A 114 -12.31 27.19 -43.38
N LYS A 115 -12.81 28.06 -42.48
CA LYS A 115 -14.25 28.22 -42.14
C LYS A 115 -14.88 29.50 -42.71
N GLY A 116 -14.29 30.10 -43.74
CA GLY A 116 -14.83 31.25 -44.47
C GLY A 116 -15.33 30.86 -45.85
#